data_AF-A0A8J7UU82-F1
#
_entry.id   AF-A0A8J7UU82-F1
#
_cell.length_a   1.000
_cell.length_b   1.000
_cell.length_c   1.000
_cell.angle_alpha   90.00
_cell.angle_beta   90.00
_cell.angle_gamma   90.00
#
_symmetry.space_group_name_H-M   'P 1'
#
loop_
_entity.id
_entity.type
_entity.pdbx_description
1 polymer ?
#
loop_
_entity_poly.entity_id
_entity_poly.type
_entity_poly.pdbx_seq_one_letter_code
_entity_poly.pdbx_strand_id
1 'polypeptide(L)'
;MPIKIISRNQAADMMVSRGDQFVRIPNPSYVYPPYEICPIAPALKEFNTTPLAAVMDMDGTTTTTETLCIHALEHAVRKAMGSGGPDWQGLDPDRDYPHVIGNSTTKHVEYLADTYGSAFEPEAIGSAFLDAARWTLGNSRDEQRRQQVRVNAQQFGASDIVADHGDAGGKTNRPFSITGREHQVQACIDIYYQRYHEILAAIERNDRTFLDEIPGVDPDRPLIEPMPGVAVTLSLLKGDLGEDAGKLAGVADPDNKFGEPGKSAQILAGLGRFFAEHPVKLALVTSSIRYEAEVVMKEVFHVIRDEIETWPVSEAVKARLRKRFDEPALCYDAFVTASDSSEIRLKPFRDLYSIALQQTGVQPEDFDSVIGFEDSQSGTVAIRAAGIGRCIAVPFSETSGHSFDAASFVAEGGLPEVLLAHSFFVSGLMRNHI
;
A
#
# COMPACT_ATOMS: atom_id res chain seq x y z
N MET A 1 -11.46 30.79 -1.11
CA MET A 1 -11.15 31.88 -0.14
C MET A 1 -9.82 32.52 -0.55
N PRO A 2 -9.62 33.84 -0.39
CA PRO A 2 -8.34 34.47 -0.71
C PRO A 2 -7.25 34.06 0.31
N ILE A 3 -6.01 33.98 -0.15
CA ILE A 3 -4.84 33.73 0.71
C ILE A 3 -4.64 34.96 1.63
N LYS A 4 -4.54 34.73 2.95
CA LYS A 4 -4.42 35.79 3.94
C LYS A 4 -3.50 35.38 5.09
N ILE A 5 -2.61 36.29 5.50
CA ILE A 5 -1.85 36.15 6.75
C ILE A 5 -2.79 36.47 7.92
N ILE A 6 -2.92 35.53 8.85
CA ILE A 6 -3.78 35.65 10.04
C ILE A 6 -2.94 35.73 11.32
N SER A 7 -3.52 36.31 12.37
CA SER A 7 -2.89 36.36 13.68
C SER A 7 -2.90 35.00 14.39
N ARG A 8 -2.07 34.84 15.42
CA ARG A 8 -2.03 33.64 16.26
C ARG A 8 -3.41 33.26 16.82
N ASN A 9 -4.14 34.23 17.35
CA ASN A 9 -5.45 33.97 17.98
C ASN A 9 -6.46 33.51 16.93
N GLN A 10 -6.48 34.15 15.76
CA GLN A 10 -7.34 33.71 14.64
C GLN A 10 -7.00 32.29 14.19
N ALA A 11 -5.71 31.93 14.10
CA ALA A 11 -5.31 30.57 13.76
C ALA A 11 -5.77 29.55 14.81
N ALA A 12 -5.61 29.86 16.11
CA ALA A 12 -6.06 29.00 17.19
C ALA A 12 -7.59 28.81 17.17
N ASP A 13 -8.36 29.89 17.04
CA ASP A 13 -9.82 29.84 16.97
C ASP A 13 -10.30 29.01 15.77
N MET A 14 -9.69 29.22 14.60
CA MET A 14 -10.00 28.47 13.38
C MET A 14 -9.65 26.99 13.47
N MET A 15 -8.58 26.63 14.19
CA MET A 15 -8.19 25.24 14.38
C MET A 15 -9.14 24.54 15.36
N VAL A 16 -9.38 25.14 16.52
CA VAL A 16 -10.28 24.58 17.56
C VAL A 16 -11.69 24.36 17.00
N SER A 17 -12.17 25.21 16.10
CA SER A 17 -13.50 25.03 15.49
C SER A 17 -13.60 23.87 14.49
N ARG A 18 -12.49 23.18 14.15
CA ARG A 18 -12.46 22.15 13.10
C ARG A 18 -12.56 20.72 13.63
N GLY A 19 -12.39 20.50 14.92
CA GLY A 19 -12.53 19.19 15.53
C GLY A 19 -11.91 19.11 16.90
N ASP A 20 -12.23 18.04 17.62
CA ASP A 20 -11.75 17.79 18.98
C ASP A 20 -10.40 17.05 19.02
N GLN A 21 -9.98 16.49 17.89
CA GLN A 21 -8.75 15.71 17.75
C GLN A 21 -7.85 16.28 16.66
N PHE A 22 -6.54 16.28 16.95
CA PHE A 22 -5.51 16.74 16.03
C PHE A 22 -4.36 15.75 16.02
N VAL A 23 -3.75 15.58 14.84
CA VAL A 23 -2.51 14.82 14.68
C VAL A 23 -1.36 15.77 14.42
N ARG A 24 -0.19 15.44 14.98
CA ARG A 24 1.09 16.11 14.69
C ARG A 24 1.88 15.24 13.71
N ILE A 25 2.02 15.70 12.47
CA ILE A 25 2.74 14.98 11.42
C ILE A 25 4.13 15.61 11.26
N PRO A 26 5.23 14.89 11.48
CA PRO A 26 6.57 15.42 11.25
C PRO A 26 6.82 15.66 9.76
N ASN A 27 7.47 16.78 9.45
CA ASN A 27 7.95 17.08 8.11
C ASN A 27 9.42 16.63 7.94
N PRO A 28 9.87 16.38 6.69
CA PRO A 28 11.30 16.26 6.40
C PRO A 28 12.09 17.47 6.91
N SER A 29 13.36 17.26 7.28
CA SER A 29 14.21 18.28 7.92
C SER A 29 14.39 19.57 7.10
N TYR A 30 14.20 19.50 5.78
CA TYR A 30 14.30 20.63 4.85
C TYR A 30 12.98 21.37 4.63
N VAL A 31 11.88 20.96 5.27
CA VAL A 31 10.55 21.59 5.15
C VAL A 31 10.25 22.38 6.44
N TYR A 32 9.81 23.64 6.29
CA TYR A 32 9.34 24.48 7.39
C TYR A 32 7.81 24.64 7.33
N PRO A 33 7.07 24.47 8.45
CA PRO A 33 7.54 24.13 9.80
C PRO A 33 7.96 22.66 9.95
N PRO A 34 8.68 22.28 11.03
CA PRO A 34 9.16 20.90 11.25
C PRO A 34 8.04 19.86 11.44
N TYR A 35 6.80 20.30 11.62
CA TYR A 35 5.62 19.44 11.66
C TYR A 35 4.37 20.20 11.23
N GLU A 36 3.37 19.47 10.75
CA GLU A 36 2.01 19.95 10.55
C GLU A 36 1.12 19.54 11.71
N ILE A 37 0.20 20.41 12.10
CA ILE A 37 -0.91 20.07 13.01
C ILE A 37 -2.16 20.04 12.15
N CYS A 38 -2.76 18.85 12.00
CA CYS A 38 -3.95 18.65 11.18
C CYS A 38 -5.13 18.23 12.07
N PRO A 39 -6.31 18.86 11.95
CA PRO A 39 -7.52 18.27 12.52
C PRO A 39 -7.79 16.93 11.83
N ILE A 40 -8.32 15.98 12.57
CA ILE A 40 -8.76 14.70 12.01
C ILE A 40 -10.27 14.55 12.19
N ALA A 41 -10.94 13.92 11.23
CA ALA A 41 -12.38 13.69 11.28
C ALA A 41 -12.77 12.96 12.57
N PRO A 42 -14.00 13.12 13.11
CA PRO A 42 -14.47 12.33 14.24
C PRO A 42 -14.62 10.85 13.86
N ALA A 43 -14.48 9.95 14.83
CA ALA A 43 -14.60 8.51 14.60
C ALA A 43 -16.07 8.14 14.36
N LEU A 44 -16.37 7.54 13.21
CA LEU A 44 -17.71 7.07 12.87
C LEU A 44 -17.78 5.55 12.96
N LYS A 45 -18.78 5.03 13.66
CA LYS A 45 -18.94 3.59 13.90
C LYS A 45 -19.89 2.89 12.94
N GLU A 46 -20.91 3.59 12.45
CA GLU A 46 -21.97 3.02 11.59
C GLU A 46 -22.30 3.99 10.45
N PHE A 47 -22.88 3.49 9.36
CA PHE A 47 -23.47 4.33 8.33
C PHE A 47 -24.85 4.84 8.75
N ASN A 48 -25.02 6.17 8.73
CA ASN A 48 -26.32 6.83 8.90
C ASN A 48 -26.96 7.21 7.54
N THR A 49 -26.18 7.13 6.47
CA THR A 49 -26.53 7.42 5.07
C THR A 49 -25.95 6.32 4.19
N THR A 50 -26.53 6.11 3.02
CA THR A 50 -26.05 5.10 2.07
C THR A 50 -24.57 5.33 1.73
N PRO A 51 -23.72 4.29 1.80
CA PRO A 51 -22.31 4.41 1.41
C PRO A 51 -22.17 4.89 -0.03
N LEU A 52 -21.27 5.84 -0.27
CA LEU A 52 -20.99 6.39 -1.60
C LEU A 52 -19.65 5.93 -2.15
N ALA A 53 -18.63 5.80 -1.29
CA ALA A 53 -17.30 5.37 -1.70
C ALA A 53 -16.60 4.52 -0.63
N ALA A 54 -15.71 3.65 -1.10
CA ALA A 54 -14.72 2.97 -0.29
C ALA A 54 -13.33 3.31 -0.84
N VAL A 55 -12.44 3.81 0.04
CA VAL A 55 -11.03 4.04 -0.28
C VAL A 55 -10.19 2.96 0.40
N MET A 56 -9.26 2.35 -0.32
CA MET A 56 -8.52 1.19 0.16
C MET A 56 -7.04 1.37 -0.11
N ASP A 57 -6.18 1.08 0.87
CA ASP A 57 -4.76 0.88 0.57
C ASP A 57 -4.55 -0.35 -0.33
N MET A 58 -3.45 -0.35 -1.05
CA MET A 58 -3.03 -1.48 -1.88
C MET A 58 -2.29 -2.52 -1.05
N ASP A 59 -1.07 -2.19 -0.64
CA ASP A 59 -0.18 -3.06 0.13
C ASP A 59 -0.81 -3.33 1.51
N GLY A 60 -0.71 -4.56 2.03
CA GLY A 60 -1.25 -4.98 3.34
C GLY A 60 -2.78 -5.00 3.49
N THR A 61 -3.53 -4.32 2.62
CA THR A 61 -4.99 -4.20 2.66
C THR A 61 -5.67 -4.92 1.49
N THR A 62 -5.19 -4.68 0.26
CA THR A 62 -5.76 -5.26 -0.97
C THR A 62 -4.93 -6.45 -1.46
N THR A 63 -3.62 -6.44 -1.24
CA THR A 63 -2.70 -7.44 -1.78
C THR A 63 -1.52 -7.69 -0.86
N THR A 64 -0.89 -8.85 -1.04
CA THR A 64 0.41 -9.18 -0.44
C THR A 64 1.55 -8.70 -1.35
N THR A 65 2.38 -7.78 -0.87
CA THR A 65 3.62 -7.33 -1.55
C THR A 65 4.82 -7.32 -0.61
N GLU A 66 4.58 -7.55 0.68
CA GLU A 66 5.53 -7.44 1.77
C GLU A 66 6.70 -8.41 1.60
N THR A 67 6.43 -9.64 1.17
CA THR A 67 7.48 -10.63 0.88
C THR A 67 8.48 -10.10 -0.14
N LEU A 68 8.01 -9.39 -1.18
CA LEU A 68 8.86 -8.80 -2.21
C LEU A 68 9.66 -7.62 -1.66
N CYS A 69 9.02 -6.77 -0.84
CA CYS A 69 9.65 -5.65 -0.16
C CYS A 69 10.75 -6.13 0.81
N ILE A 70 10.44 -7.11 1.66
CA ILE A 70 11.37 -7.72 2.62
C ILE A 70 12.57 -8.32 1.87
N HIS A 71 12.34 -9.08 0.79
CA HIS A 71 13.42 -9.63 -0.01
C HIS A 71 14.33 -8.53 -0.61
N ALA A 72 13.75 -7.47 -1.16
CA ALA A 72 14.52 -6.36 -1.70
C ALA A 72 15.31 -5.60 -0.61
N LEU A 73 14.77 -5.47 0.60
CA LEU A 73 15.47 -4.88 1.75
C LEU A 73 16.62 -5.77 2.22
N GLU A 74 16.39 -7.08 2.35
CA GLU A 74 17.44 -8.05 2.65
C GLU A 74 18.54 -8.03 1.60
N HIS A 75 18.18 -7.93 0.32
CA HIS A 75 19.14 -7.82 -0.76
C HIS A 75 20.05 -6.60 -0.58
N ALA A 76 19.47 -5.43 -0.27
CA ALA A 76 20.24 -4.22 -0.03
C ALA A 76 21.20 -4.38 1.17
N VAL A 77 20.72 -4.95 2.28
CA VAL A 77 21.56 -5.21 3.47
C VAL A 77 22.69 -6.19 3.17
N ARG A 78 22.40 -7.32 2.51
CA ARG A 78 23.42 -8.33 2.11
C ARG A 78 24.50 -7.72 1.23
N LYS A 79 24.09 -6.91 0.25
CA LYS A 79 25.04 -6.22 -0.64
C LYS A 79 25.89 -5.20 0.13
N ALA A 80 25.30 -4.47 1.07
CA ALA A 80 26.01 -3.51 1.90
C ALA A 80 27.02 -4.18 2.86
N MET A 81 26.75 -5.40 3.34
CA MET A 81 27.65 -6.18 4.19
C MET A 81 28.83 -6.82 3.45
N GLY A 82 28.87 -6.76 2.12
CA GLY A 82 29.97 -7.30 1.32
C GLY A 82 30.24 -8.77 1.61
N SER A 83 31.45 -9.05 2.11
CA SER A 83 31.90 -10.43 2.37
C SER A 83 31.10 -11.16 3.45
N GLY A 84 30.50 -10.42 4.40
CA GLY A 84 29.65 -10.98 5.46
C GLY A 84 28.19 -11.19 5.07
N GLY A 85 27.75 -10.64 3.94
CA GLY A 85 26.35 -10.73 3.48
C GLY A 85 25.84 -12.15 3.24
N PRO A 86 26.63 -13.08 2.67
CA PRO A 86 26.20 -14.47 2.47
C PRO A 86 25.88 -15.23 3.77
N ASP A 87 26.56 -14.91 4.88
CA ASP A 87 26.39 -15.60 6.16
C ASP A 87 25.30 -14.96 7.04
N TRP A 88 24.81 -13.79 6.66
CA TRP A 88 23.74 -13.09 7.37
C TRP A 88 22.43 -13.87 7.29
N GLN A 89 21.75 -14.06 8.42
CA GLN A 89 20.57 -14.91 8.51
C GLN A 89 19.29 -14.27 7.93
N GLY A 90 19.33 -12.98 7.59
CA GLY A 90 18.17 -12.21 7.17
C GLY A 90 17.61 -11.34 8.29
N LEU A 91 16.48 -10.70 8.02
CA LEU A 91 15.76 -9.89 8.99
C LEU A 91 15.08 -10.78 10.04
N ASP A 92 15.04 -10.28 11.27
CA ASP A 92 14.31 -10.92 12.36
C ASP A 92 12.84 -10.48 12.29
N PRO A 93 11.87 -11.40 12.13
CA PRO A 93 10.47 -11.02 11.96
C PRO A 93 9.88 -10.24 13.14
N ASP A 94 10.22 -10.62 14.38
CA ASP A 94 9.66 -10.00 15.58
C ASP A 94 10.26 -8.63 15.85
N ARG A 95 11.57 -8.47 15.56
CA ARG A 95 12.30 -7.23 15.82
C ARG A 95 12.19 -6.24 14.66
N ASP A 96 12.36 -6.69 13.42
CA ASP A 96 12.61 -5.82 12.27
C ASP A 96 11.35 -5.49 11.47
N TYR A 97 10.43 -6.44 11.26
CA TYR A 97 9.24 -6.22 10.41
C TYR A 97 8.37 -5.03 10.85
N PRO A 98 8.13 -4.80 12.16
CA PRO A 98 7.39 -3.61 12.61
C PRO A 98 8.03 -2.26 12.22
N HIS A 99 9.30 -2.28 11.81
CA HIS A 99 10.05 -1.08 11.40
C HIS A 99 10.32 -1.02 9.90
N VAL A 100 10.11 -2.13 9.16
CA VAL A 100 10.37 -2.22 7.72
C VAL A 100 9.14 -2.50 6.86
N ILE A 101 7.95 -2.54 7.45
CA ILE A 101 6.65 -2.65 6.75
C ILE A 101 5.73 -1.48 7.18
N GLY A 102 4.81 -1.07 6.29
CA GLY A 102 3.78 -0.03 6.55
C GLY A 102 4.28 1.40 6.81
N ASN A 103 5.55 1.68 6.48
CA ASN A 103 6.18 3.01 6.50
C ASN A 103 6.86 3.28 5.14
N SER A 104 7.45 4.45 4.94
CA SER A 104 8.18 4.74 3.68
C SER A 104 9.47 3.93 3.58
N THR A 105 9.87 3.58 2.35
CA THR A 105 11.14 2.89 2.05
C THR A 105 12.34 3.59 2.70
N THR A 106 12.33 4.93 2.72
CA THR A 106 13.38 5.71 3.37
C THR A 106 13.47 5.38 4.86
N LYS A 107 12.34 5.29 5.58
CA LYS A 107 12.31 4.95 7.01
C LYS A 107 12.79 3.52 7.26
N HIS A 108 12.42 2.59 6.38
CA HIS A 108 12.89 1.20 6.45
C HIS A 108 14.41 1.13 6.35
N VAL A 109 14.98 1.78 5.34
CA VAL A 109 16.44 1.76 5.13
C VAL A 109 17.19 2.55 6.21
N GLU A 110 16.63 3.63 6.74
CA GLU A 110 17.19 4.33 7.92
C GLU A 110 17.30 3.39 9.12
N TYR A 111 16.22 2.66 9.44
CA TYR A 111 16.22 1.66 10.52
C TYR A 111 17.27 0.56 10.28
N LEU A 112 17.36 0.04 9.06
CA LEU A 112 18.32 -1.01 8.71
C LEU A 112 19.77 -0.51 8.80
N ALA A 113 20.03 0.72 8.37
CA ALA A 113 21.35 1.34 8.51
C ALA A 113 21.71 1.56 9.99
N ASP A 114 20.75 1.93 10.84
CA ASP A 114 20.99 2.09 12.28
C ASP A 114 21.22 0.74 12.98
N THR A 115 20.52 -0.30 12.54
CA THR A 115 20.55 -1.63 13.17
C THR A 115 21.74 -2.47 12.70
N TYR A 116 22.06 -2.42 11.41
CA TYR A 116 23.05 -3.29 10.77
C TYR A 116 24.27 -2.55 10.21
N GLY A 117 24.27 -1.21 10.24
CA GLY A 117 25.30 -0.39 9.59
C GLY A 117 26.73 -0.60 10.11
N SER A 118 26.90 -1.13 11.33
CA SER A 118 28.24 -1.49 11.84
C SER A 118 28.89 -2.64 11.06
N ALA A 119 28.09 -3.44 10.36
CA ALA A 119 28.56 -4.53 9.50
C ALA A 119 28.68 -4.11 8.03
N PHE A 120 28.33 -2.87 7.67
CA PHE A 120 28.40 -2.42 6.28
C PHE A 120 29.84 -2.09 5.86
N GLU A 121 30.22 -2.56 4.67
CA GLU A 121 31.53 -2.35 4.07
C GLU A 121 31.43 -1.21 3.03
N PRO A 122 32.12 -0.05 3.21
CA PRO A 122 32.00 1.10 2.31
C PRO A 122 32.25 0.79 0.83
N GLU A 123 33.21 -0.08 0.52
CA GLU A 123 33.51 -0.51 -0.85
C GLU A 123 32.43 -1.43 -1.44
N ALA A 124 31.82 -2.29 -0.61
CA ALA A 124 30.74 -3.16 -1.03
C ALA A 124 29.49 -2.35 -1.39
N ILE A 125 29.11 -1.37 -0.55
CA ILE A 125 28.03 -0.43 -0.84
C ILE A 125 28.33 0.33 -2.14
N GLY A 126 29.55 0.83 -2.30
CA GLY A 126 29.96 1.55 -3.51
C GLY A 126 29.81 0.70 -4.77
N SER A 127 30.30 -0.55 -4.75
CA SER A 127 30.15 -1.48 -5.88
C SER A 127 28.68 -1.79 -6.17
N ALA A 128 27.89 -2.09 -5.14
CA ALA A 128 26.48 -2.43 -5.29
C ALA A 128 25.66 -1.24 -5.81
N PHE A 129 25.94 -0.02 -5.34
CA PHE A 129 25.34 1.19 -5.86
C PHE A 129 25.63 1.39 -7.34
N LEU A 130 26.88 1.19 -7.79
CA LEU A 130 27.23 1.34 -9.21
C LEU A 130 26.46 0.36 -10.10
N ASP A 131 26.30 -0.89 -9.64
CA ASP A 131 25.51 -1.89 -10.35
C ASP A 131 24.02 -1.51 -10.38
N ALA A 132 23.47 -1.10 -9.24
CA ALA A 132 22.10 -0.63 -9.13
C ALA A 132 21.82 0.62 -9.99
N ALA A 133 22.77 1.56 -10.03
CA ALA A 133 22.68 2.79 -10.80
C ALA A 133 22.66 2.50 -12.31
N ARG A 134 23.57 1.64 -12.80
CA ARG A 134 23.62 1.23 -14.21
C ARG A 134 22.35 0.53 -14.62
N TRP A 135 21.90 -0.43 -13.82
CA TRP A 135 20.67 -1.16 -14.10
C TRP A 135 19.48 -0.20 -14.16
N THR A 136 19.35 0.69 -13.18
CA THR A 136 18.24 1.65 -13.11
C THR A 136 18.23 2.58 -14.33
N LEU A 137 19.38 3.14 -14.71
CA LEU A 137 19.45 4.04 -15.87
C LEU A 137 19.18 3.34 -17.20
N GLY A 138 19.57 2.07 -17.33
CA GLY A 138 19.36 1.28 -18.54
C GLY A 138 17.97 0.64 -18.66
N ASN A 139 17.35 0.26 -17.54
CA ASN A 139 16.18 -0.64 -17.53
C ASN A 139 14.96 -0.09 -16.78
N SER A 140 15.12 0.82 -15.81
CA SER A 140 13.97 1.28 -15.02
C SER A 140 12.99 2.07 -15.88
N ARG A 141 11.70 1.83 -15.65
CA ARG A 141 10.58 2.54 -16.28
C ARG A 141 10.19 3.83 -15.55
N ASP A 142 10.73 4.06 -14.36
CA ASP A 142 10.47 5.27 -13.59
C ASP A 142 11.54 6.34 -13.85
N GLU A 143 11.13 7.43 -14.51
CA GLU A 143 12.04 8.56 -14.76
C GLU A 143 12.44 9.30 -13.49
N GLN A 144 11.58 9.36 -12.47
CA GLN A 144 11.93 10.00 -11.20
C GLN A 144 13.04 9.19 -10.51
N ARG A 145 12.94 7.87 -10.51
CA ARG A 145 13.98 6.95 -10.03
C ARG A 145 15.29 7.10 -10.81
N ARG A 146 15.24 7.21 -12.15
CA ARG A 146 16.42 7.50 -12.98
C ARG A 146 17.05 8.83 -12.60
N GLN A 147 16.25 9.87 -12.42
CA GLN A 147 16.74 11.19 -12.04
C GLN A 147 17.36 11.19 -10.63
N GLN A 148 16.74 10.50 -9.66
CA GLN A 148 17.27 10.37 -8.31
C GLN A 148 18.61 9.66 -8.30
N VAL A 149 18.76 8.57 -9.07
CA VAL A 149 20.05 7.88 -9.23
C VAL A 149 21.12 8.80 -9.83
N ARG A 150 20.79 9.65 -10.81
CA ARG A 150 21.75 10.63 -11.36
C ARG A 150 22.21 11.64 -10.31
N VAL A 151 21.27 12.14 -9.50
CA VAL A 151 21.57 13.07 -8.40
C VAL A 151 22.46 12.40 -7.36
N ASN A 152 22.12 11.18 -6.94
CA ASN A 152 22.91 10.41 -5.98
C ASN A 152 24.31 10.10 -6.55
N ALA A 153 24.42 9.70 -7.82
CA ALA A 153 25.70 9.49 -8.48
C ALA A 153 26.56 10.75 -8.50
N GLN A 154 25.96 11.93 -8.71
CA GLN A 154 26.66 13.20 -8.60
C GLN A 154 27.11 13.48 -7.15
N GLN A 155 26.23 13.30 -6.18
CA GLN A 155 26.50 13.53 -4.76
C GLN A 155 27.64 12.64 -4.26
N PHE A 156 27.72 11.40 -4.73
CA PHE A 156 28.75 10.46 -4.33
C PHE A 156 30.05 10.60 -5.14
N GLY A 157 30.09 11.45 -6.18
CA GLY A 157 31.26 11.59 -7.06
C GLY A 157 31.44 10.43 -8.06
N ALA A 158 30.35 9.75 -8.39
CA ALA A 158 30.29 8.60 -9.30
C ALA A 158 29.74 8.92 -10.70
N SER A 159 29.41 10.18 -11.02
CA SER A 159 28.79 10.56 -12.32
C SER A 159 29.53 10.00 -13.53
N ASP A 160 30.86 10.13 -13.57
CA ASP A 160 31.68 9.65 -14.68
C ASP A 160 31.68 8.12 -14.81
N ILE A 161 31.56 7.42 -13.67
CA ILE A 161 31.57 5.95 -13.59
C ILE A 161 30.25 5.36 -14.06
N VAL A 162 29.16 6.10 -13.84
CA VAL A 162 27.80 5.72 -14.21
C VAL A 162 27.51 6.10 -15.67
N ALA A 163 28.11 7.18 -16.19
CA ALA A 163 27.94 7.64 -17.57
C ALA A 163 28.62 6.78 -18.65
N ASP A 164 29.60 5.95 -18.27
CA ASP A 164 30.44 5.15 -19.18
C ASP A 164 29.72 3.94 -19.83
N HIS A 165 28.38 3.97 -19.92
CA HIS A 165 27.54 2.86 -20.42
C HIS A 165 26.77 3.21 -21.70
N GLY A 166 27.52 3.59 -22.73
CA GLY A 166 27.14 3.26 -24.10
C GLY A 166 27.67 1.88 -24.44
N ASP A 167 26.77 0.89 -24.53
CA ASP A 167 26.99 -0.50 -24.97
C ASP A 167 27.95 -1.40 -24.14
N ALA A 168 27.36 -2.49 -23.64
CA ALA A 168 28.00 -3.76 -23.25
C ALA A 168 29.03 -3.76 -22.08
N GLY A 169 28.55 -4.10 -20.87
CA GLY A 169 29.22 -5.06 -19.99
C GLY A 169 30.57 -4.69 -19.35
N GLY A 170 31.02 -3.44 -19.44
CA GLY A 170 32.28 -3.00 -18.85
C GLY A 170 32.17 -2.75 -17.33
N LYS A 171 32.63 -3.70 -16.51
CA LYS A 171 32.91 -3.43 -15.08
C LYS A 171 34.03 -2.40 -14.97
N THR A 172 33.73 -1.18 -14.55
CA THR A 172 34.76 -0.20 -14.20
C THR A 172 35.48 -0.66 -12.92
N ASN A 173 36.73 -1.11 -13.03
CA ASN A 173 37.57 -1.54 -11.90
C ASN A 173 38.09 -0.39 -11.01
N ARG A 174 37.39 0.76 -10.96
CA ARG A 174 37.80 1.85 -10.07
C ARG A 174 37.27 1.59 -8.65
N PRO A 175 38.14 1.54 -7.63
CA PRO A 175 37.68 1.46 -6.25
C PRO A 175 36.84 2.68 -5.92
N PHE A 176 35.62 2.44 -5.47
CA PHE A 176 34.63 3.45 -5.14
C PHE A 176 33.99 3.05 -3.82
N SER A 177 34.02 3.95 -2.84
CA SER A 177 33.49 3.69 -1.50
C SER A 177 32.49 4.77 -1.11
N ILE A 178 31.41 4.35 -0.44
CA ILE A 178 30.39 5.24 0.10
C ILE A 178 30.52 5.24 1.62
N THR A 179 30.78 6.42 2.19
CA THR A 179 30.94 6.63 3.62
C THR A 179 29.96 7.68 4.13
N GLY A 180 29.66 7.60 5.43
CA GLY A 180 28.69 8.47 6.10
C GLY A 180 27.27 7.90 6.02
N ARG A 181 26.58 7.93 7.17
CA ARG A 181 25.25 7.33 7.34
C ARG A 181 24.25 7.77 6.27
N GLU A 182 24.17 9.06 5.99
CA GLU A 182 23.20 9.61 5.02
C GLU A 182 23.43 9.06 3.60
N HIS A 183 24.68 9.01 3.14
CA HIS A 183 25.00 8.46 1.82
C HIS A 183 24.82 6.94 1.78
N GLN A 184 25.11 6.22 2.86
CA GLN A 184 24.85 4.79 2.96
C GLN A 184 23.36 4.48 2.85
N VAL A 185 22.51 5.24 3.54
CA VAL A 185 21.05 5.13 3.45
C VAL A 185 20.59 5.38 2.02
N GLN A 186 21.02 6.49 1.41
CA GLN A 186 20.65 6.81 0.02
C GLN A 186 21.09 5.70 -0.96
N ALA A 187 22.32 5.20 -0.85
CA ALA A 187 22.80 4.11 -1.70
C ALA A 187 22.01 2.80 -1.50
N CYS A 188 21.65 2.45 -0.26
CA CYS A 188 20.84 1.27 0.03
C CYS A 188 19.41 1.38 -0.50
N ILE A 189 18.82 2.58 -0.50
CA ILE A 189 17.53 2.84 -1.18
C ILE A 189 17.65 2.52 -2.68
N ASP A 190 18.74 2.94 -3.32
CA ASP A 190 18.95 2.72 -4.75
C ASP A 190 19.12 1.22 -5.09
N ILE A 191 19.84 0.48 -4.23
CA ILE A 191 20.01 -0.98 -4.33
C ILE A 191 18.67 -1.71 -4.11
N TYR A 192 17.89 -1.27 -3.12
CA TYR A 192 16.53 -1.78 -2.87
C TYR A 192 15.65 -1.64 -4.11
N TYR A 193 15.55 -0.43 -4.68
CA TYR A 193 14.66 -0.17 -5.81
C TYR A 193 15.11 -0.90 -7.08
N GLN A 194 16.42 -1.02 -7.31
CA GLN A 194 16.90 -1.88 -8.39
C GLN A 194 16.38 -3.30 -8.23
N ARG A 195 16.55 -3.91 -7.04
CA ARG A 195 16.10 -5.29 -6.84
C ARG A 195 14.59 -5.43 -6.94
N TYR A 196 13.83 -4.50 -6.37
CA TYR A 196 12.37 -4.50 -6.43
C TYR A 196 11.87 -4.39 -7.88
N HIS A 197 12.43 -3.47 -8.67
CA HIS A 197 12.04 -3.30 -10.08
C HIS A 197 12.50 -4.45 -10.98
N GLU A 198 13.59 -5.15 -10.66
CA GLU A 198 13.93 -6.41 -11.33
C GLU A 198 12.85 -7.47 -11.16
N ILE A 199 12.31 -7.61 -9.94
CA ILE A 199 11.25 -8.56 -9.60
C ILE A 199 9.97 -8.21 -10.36
N LEU A 200 9.55 -6.93 -10.33
CA LEU A 200 8.36 -6.50 -11.06
C LEU A 200 8.50 -6.70 -12.57
N ALA A 201 9.67 -6.40 -13.14
CA ALA A 201 9.95 -6.65 -14.55
C ALA A 201 9.97 -8.16 -14.88
N ALA A 202 10.37 -9.02 -13.95
CA ALA A 202 10.30 -10.47 -14.11
C ALA A 202 8.86 -10.98 -14.05
N ILE A 203 8.01 -10.43 -13.16
CA ILE A 203 6.56 -10.71 -13.11
C ILE A 203 5.90 -10.35 -14.44
N GLU A 204 6.12 -9.13 -14.96
CA GLU A 204 5.54 -8.70 -16.26
C GLU A 204 5.95 -9.60 -17.43
N ARG A 205 7.15 -10.19 -17.38
CA ARG A 205 7.67 -11.12 -18.41
C ARG A 205 7.32 -12.58 -18.15
N ASN A 206 6.68 -12.89 -17.02
CA ASN A 206 6.45 -14.24 -16.51
C ASN A 206 7.75 -15.08 -16.46
N ASP A 207 8.85 -14.48 -16.01
CA ASP A 207 10.17 -15.12 -15.92
C ASP A 207 10.30 -15.97 -14.65
N ARG A 208 9.70 -17.17 -14.68
CA ARG A 208 9.71 -18.10 -13.54
C ARG A 208 11.11 -18.53 -13.11
N THR A 209 12.09 -18.55 -14.02
CA THR A 209 13.48 -18.91 -13.69
C THR A 209 14.06 -17.94 -12.65
N PHE A 210 13.82 -16.63 -12.83
CA PHE A 210 14.28 -15.62 -11.88
C PHE A 210 13.43 -15.60 -10.60
N LEU A 211 12.11 -15.77 -10.75
CA LEU A 211 11.18 -15.62 -9.64
C LEU A 211 11.25 -16.78 -8.63
N ASP A 212 11.43 -18.02 -9.11
CA ASP A 212 11.53 -19.21 -8.26
C ASP A 212 12.87 -19.27 -7.49
N GLU A 213 13.86 -18.42 -7.84
CA GLU A 213 15.12 -18.27 -7.09
C GLU A 213 15.01 -17.32 -5.88
N ILE A 214 13.90 -16.60 -5.74
CA ILE A 214 13.70 -15.67 -4.63
C ILE A 214 13.42 -16.48 -3.34
N PRO A 215 14.24 -16.35 -2.28
CA PRO A 215 14.02 -17.07 -1.04
C PRO A 215 12.65 -16.77 -0.42
N GLY A 216 11.99 -17.80 0.10
CA GLY A 216 10.66 -17.68 0.71
C GLY A 216 9.49 -17.69 -0.27
N VAL A 217 9.75 -17.70 -1.58
CA VAL A 217 8.73 -17.88 -2.60
C VAL A 217 8.34 -19.36 -2.68
N ASP A 218 7.05 -19.62 -2.51
CA ASP A 218 6.45 -20.92 -2.76
C ASP A 218 6.13 -21.02 -4.26
N PRO A 219 6.76 -21.93 -5.03
CA PRO A 219 6.52 -22.04 -6.46
C PRO A 219 5.07 -22.42 -6.80
N ASP A 220 4.35 -23.04 -5.86
CA ASP A 220 2.96 -23.47 -6.01
C ASP A 220 1.95 -22.38 -5.62
N ARG A 221 2.40 -21.22 -5.12
CA ARG A 221 1.54 -20.08 -4.77
C ARG A 221 1.83 -18.85 -5.64
N PRO A 222 0.83 -17.98 -5.88
CA PRO A 222 1.08 -16.68 -6.48
C PRO A 222 2.02 -15.85 -5.59
N LEU A 223 2.94 -15.12 -6.22
CA LEU A 223 3.85 -14.19 -5.54
C LEU A 223 3.13 -12.97 -4.97
N ILE A 224 2.08 -12.55 -5.68
CA ILE A 224 1.21 -11.44 -5.35
C ILE A 224 -0.20 -12.01 -5.40
N GLU A 225 -0.90 -11.98 -4.28
CA GLU A 225 -2.27 -12.47 -4.16
C GLU A 225 -3.15 -11.43 -3.46
N PRO A 226 -4.46 -11.40 -3.75
CA PRO A 226 -5.39 -10.58 -3.00
C PRO A 226 -5.37 -10.97 -1.51
N MET A 227 -5.47 -9.97 -0.62
CA MET A 227 -5.71 -10.26 0.79
C MET A 227 -7.05 -11.01 0.98
N PRO A 228 -7.20 -11.82 2.04
CA PRO A 228 -8.42 -12.58 2.28
C PRO A 228 -9.69 -11.71 2.20
N GLY A 229 -10.68 -12.16 1.44
CA GLY A 229 -11.96 -11.48 1.29
C GLY A 229 -11.96 -10.26 0.35
N VAL A 230 -10.83 -9.83 -0.22
CA VAL A 230 -10.76 -8.70 -1.16
C VAL A 230 -11.63 -8.95 -2.39
N ALA A 231 -11.49 -10.11 -3.04
CA ALA A 231 -12.25 -10.47 -4.25
C ALA A 231 -13.76 -10.39 -4.00
N VAL A 232 -14.24 -10.97 -2.89
CA VAL A 232 -15.64 -10.93 -2.48
C VAL A 232 -16.08 -9.50 -2.17
N THR A 233 -15.29 -8.74 -1.42
CA THR A 233 -15.58 -7.36 -1.03
C THR A 233 -15.74 -6.45 -2.25
N LEU A 234 -14.77 -6.46 -3.17
CA LEU A 234 -14.84 -5.62 -4.37
C LEU A 234 -16.05 -5.98 -5.24
N SER A 235 -16.30 -7.28 -5.45
CA SER A 235 -17.46 -7.78 -6.20
C SER A 235 -18.80 -7.36 -5.57
N LEU A 236 -18.86 -7.41 -4.24
CA LEU A 236 -20.03 -7.04 -3.45
C LEU A 236 -20.30 -5.53 -3.57
N LEU A 237 -19.29 -4.69 -3.33
CA LEU A 237 -19.42 -3.24 -3.31
C LEU A 237 -19.76 -2.65 -4.69
N LYS A 238 -19.32 -3.28 -5.78
CA LYS A 238 -19.75 -2.89 -7.14
C LYS A 238 -21.18 -3.33 -7.49
N GLY A 239 -21.86 -4.06 -6.58
CA GLY A 239 -23.22 -4.56 -6.79
C GLY A 239 -23.29 -5.74 -7.75
N ASP A 240 -22.15 -6.40 -8.04
CA ASP A 240 -22.08 -7.42 -9.08
C ASP A 240 -22.57 -8.80 -8.60
N LEU A 241 -22.75 -9.02 -7.28
CA LEU A 241 -23.11 -10.32 -6.72
C LEU A 241 -24.62 -10.55 -6.54
N GLY A 242 -25.39 -9.53 -6.12
CA GLY A 242 -26.80 -9.73 -5.75
C GLY A 242 -26.97 -10.81 -4.66
N GLU A 243 -28.04 -11.59 -4.71
CA GLU A 243 -28.27 -12.67 -3.73
C GLU A 243 -27.23 -13.80 -3.77
N ASP A 244 -26.53 -13.98 -4.89
CA ASP A 244 -25.47 -15.00 -5.02
C ASP A 244 -24.31 -14.73 -4.06
N ALA A 245 -24.18 -13.52 -3.51
CA ALA A 245 -23.24 -13.21 -2.44
C ALA A 245 -23.34 -14.18 -1.25
N GLY A 246 -24.55 -14.64 -0.91
CA GLY A 246 -24.74 -15.60 0.19
C GLY A 246 -24.03 -16.93 -0.01
N LYS A 247 -23.81 -17.35 -1.27
CA LYS A 247 -23.10 -18.59 -1.62
C LYS A 247 -21.60 -18.49 -1.39
N LEU A 248 -21.07 -17.27 -1.25
CA LEU A 248 -19.65 -17.00 -1.02
C LEU A 248 -19.27 -16.99 0.47
N ALA A 249 -20.16 -17.36 1.39
CA ALA A 249 -19.85 -17.37 2.82
C ALA A 249 -18.60 -18.22 3.16
N GLY A 250 -18.49 -19.42 2.59
CA GLY A 250 -17.32 -20.29 2.78
C GLY A 250 -16.09 -19.86 1.97
N VAL A 251 -16.23 -18.94 1.03
CA VAL A 251 -15.08 -18.31 0.32
C VAL A 251 -14.55 -17.14 1.14
N ALA A 252 -15.46 -16.31 1.68
CA ALA A 252 -15.10 -15.16 2.50
C ALA A 252 -14.54 -15.56 3.88
N ASP A 253 -15.03 -16.64 4.47
CA ASP A 253 -14.58 -17.15 5.77
C ASP A 253 -14.50 -18.68 5.77
N PRO A 254 -13.46 -19.27 5.14
CA PRO A 254 -13.32 -20.72 5.00
C PRO A 254 -13.28 -21.47 6.34
N ASP A 255 -12.75 -20.82 7.37
CA ASP A 255 -12.58 -21.37 8.72
C ASP A 255 -13.80 -21.12 9.63
N ASN A 256 -14.81 -20.39 9.16
CA ASN A 256 -15.99 -19.97 9.93
C ASN A 256 -15.63 -19.21 11.23
N LYS A 257 -14.61 -18.35 11.17
CA LYS A 257 -14.12 -17.54 12.30
C LYS A 257 -15.11 -16.46 12.73
N PHE A 258 -15.90 -15.92 11.81
CA PHE A 258 -16.72 -14.73 12.02
C PHE A 258 -18.23 -15.01 12.09
N GLY A 259 -18.64 -16.28 11.95
CA GLY A 259 -20.03 -16.67 12.16
C GLY A 259 -20.36 -18.08 11.66
N GLU A 260 -21.51 -18.59 12.08
CA GLU A 260 -22.03 -19.85 11.57
C GLU A 260 -22.35 -19.74 10.08
N PRO A 261 -22.01 -20.75 9.24
CA PRO A 261 -22.14 -20.66 7.79
C PRO A 261 -23.50 -20.18 7.29
N GLY A 262 -24.58 -20.66 7.90
CA GLY A 262 -25.95 -20.27 7.53
C GLY A 262 -26.27 -18.80 7.82
N LYS A 263 -25.76 -18.26 8.92
CA LYS A 263 -25.91 -16.84 9.27
C LYS A 263 -25.03 -15.96 8.39
N SER A 264 -23.78 -16.37 8.15
CA SER A 264 -22.85 -15.69 7.24
C SER A 264 -23.42 -15.59 5.83
N ALA A 265 -24.03 -16.68 5.33
CA ALA A 265 -24.73 -16.69 4.04
C ALA A 265 -25.91 -15.70 3.98
N GLN A 266 -26.71 -15.61 5.05
CA GLN A 266 -27.82 -14.65 5.13
C GLN A 266 -27.32 -13.21 5.14
N ILE A 267 -26.25 -12.92 5.89
CA ILE A 267 -25.63 -11.59 5.96
C ILE A 267 -25.12 -11.18 4.58
N LEU A 268 -24.31 -12.03 3.93
CA LEU A 268 -23.77 -11.72 2.60
C LEU A 268 -24.86 -11.59 1.54
N ALA A 269 -25.90 -12.44 1.54
CA ALA A 269 -27.03 -12.27 0.62
C ALA A 269 -27.76 -10.93 0.84
N GLY A 270 -27.91 -10.52 2.10
CA GLY A 270 -28.48 -9.21 2.46
C GLY A 270 -27.63 -8.05 1.94
N LEU A 271 -26.31 -8.09 2.18
CA LEU A 271 -25.38 -7.09 1.67
C LEU A 271 -25.38 -7.07 0.14
N GLY A 272 -25.45 -8.24 -0.50
CA GLY A 272 -25.46 -8.36 -1.94
C GLY A 272 -26.68 -7.73 -2.59
N ARG A 273 -27.87 -7.86 -1.98
CA ARG A 273 -29.06 -7.09 -2.40
C ARG A 273 -28.86 -5.60 -2.20
N PHE A 274 -28.38 -5.20 -1.01
CA PHE A 274 -28.18 -3.79 -0.68
C PHE A 274 -27.23 -3.09 -1.67
N PHE A 275 -26.07 -3.66 -1.94
CA PHE A 275 -25.10 -3.06 -2.86
C PHE A 275 -25.45 -3.23 -4.34
N ALA A 276 -26.31 -4.19 -4.71
CA ALA A 276 -26.89 -4.23 -6.06
C ALA A 276 -27.78 -3.00 -6.33
N GLU A 277 -28.48 -2.50 -5.31
CA GLU A 277 -29.28 -1.26 -5.40
C GLU A 277 -28.43 0.00 -5.17
N HIS A 278 -27.36 -0.12 -4.39
CA HIS A 278 -26.50 0.98 -3.96
C HIS A 278 -25.01 0.69 -4.21
N PRO A 279 -24.58 0.58 -5.47
CA PRO A 279 -23.19 0.30 -5.78
C PRO A 279 -22.28 1.44 -5.31
N VAL A 280 -21.12 1.08 -4.78
CA VAL A 280 -20.16 1.98 -4.17
C VAL A 280 -19.04 2.30 -5.16
N LYS A 281 -18.55 3.54 -5.11
CA LYS A 281 -17.33 3.94 -5.84
C LYS A 281 -16.10 3.42 -5.13
N LEU A 282 -15.19 2.78 -5.86
CA LEU A 282 -13.97 2.21 -5.29
C LEU A 282 -12.77 3.06 -5.66
N ALA A 283 -11.92 3.34 -4.67
CA ALA A 283 -10.64 4.00 -4.89
C ALA A 283 -9.49 3.17 -4.32
N LEU A 284 -8.49 2.87 -5.14
CA LEU A 284 -7.21 2.33 -4.68
C LEU A 284 -6.27 3.50 -4.37
N VAL A 285 -5.59 3.45 -3.23
CA VAL A 285 -4.70 4.53 -2.75
C VAL A 285 -3.40 3.96 -2.19
N THR A 286 -2.27 4.12 -2.88
CA THR A 286 -0.97 3.58 -2.42
C THR A 286 0.15 4.63 -2.46
N SER A 287 1.17 4.44 -1.60
CA SER A 287 2.44 5.19 -1.67
C SER A 287 3.44 4.58 -2.66
N SER A 288 3.08 3.49 -3.34
CA SER A 288 3.81 2.95 -4.48
C SER A 288 3.61 3.84 -5.71
N ILE A 289 4.60 3.90 -6.60
CA ILE A 289 4.46 4.67 -7.85
C ILE A 289 3.50 3.97 -8.82
N ARG A 290 3.05 4.70 -9.85
CA ARG A 290 2.10 4.18 -10.85
C ARG A 290 2.53 2.85 -11.47
N TYR A 291 3.79 2.77 -11.88
CA TYR A 291 4.34 1.57 -12.51
C TYR A 291 4.19 0.33 -11.61
N GLU A 292 4.61 0.44 -10.35
CA GLU A 292 4.58 -0.65 -9.38
C GLU A 292 3.14 -1.11 -9.14
N ALA A 293 2.25 -0.17 -8.83
CA ALA A 293 0.85 -0.44 -8.56
C ALA A 293 0.14 -1.10 -9.77
N GLU A 294 0.46 -0.70 -11.00
CA GLU A 294 -0.12 -1.32 -12.20
C GLU A 294 0.32 -2.76 -12.41
N VAL A 295 1.59 -3.09 -12.14
CA VAL A 295 2.08 -4.48 -12.25
C VAL A 295 1.42 -5.34 -11.18
N VAL A 296 1.47 -4.89 -9.93
CA VAL A 296 0.89 -5.60 -8.78
C VAL A 296 -0.59 -5.86 -8.99
N MET A 297 -1.37 -4.81 -9.32
CA MET A 297 -2.83 -4.97 -9.44
C MET A 297 -3.27 -5.80 -10.65
N LYS A 298 -2.47 -5.88 -11.72
CA LYS A 298 -2.73 -6.81 -12.82
C LYS A 298 -2.59 -8.25 -12.37
N GLU A 299 -1.59 -8.55 -11.55
CA GLU A 299 -1.38 -9.90 -11.01
C GLU A 299 -2.49 -10.27 -10.01
N VAL A 300 -2.84 -9.35 -9.10
CA VAL A 300 -3.98 -9.53 -8.19
C VAL A 300 -5.25 -9.86 -8.96
N PHE A 301 -5.54 -9.12 -10.03
CA PHE A 301 -6.73 -9.32 -10.84
C PHE A 301 -6.68 -10.64 -11.63
N HIS A 302 -5.48 -11.07 -12.05
CA HIS A 302 -5.30 -12.39 -12.64
C HIS A 302 -5.68 -13.50 -11.67
N VAL A 303 -5.16 -13.46 -10.43
CA VAL A 303 -5.47 -14.44 -9.38
C VAL A 303 -6.96 -14.42 -9.02
N ILE A 304 -7.57 -13.23 -8.89
CA ILE A 304 -9.01 -13.10 -8.62
C ILE A 304 -9.85 -13.76 -9.73
N ARG A 305 -9.49 -13.58 -11.01
CA ARG A 305 -10.21 -14.21 -12.12
C ARG A 305 -10.16 -15.73 -12.04
N ASP A 306 -9.00 -16.29 -11.70
CA ASP A 306 -8.84 -17.74 -11.53
C ASP A 306 -9.65 -18.25 -10.33
N GLU A 307 -9.69 -17.49 -9.23
CA GLU A 307 -10.50 -17.80 -8.05
C GLU A 307 -12.01 -17.86 -8.40
N ILE A 308 -12.51 -16.87 -9.16
CA ILE A 308 -13.92 -16.75 -9.58
C ILE A 308 -14.41 -17.99 -10.33
N GLU A 309 -13.55 -18.68 -11.08
CA GLU A 309 -13.92 -19.92 -11.79
C GLU A 309 -14.44 -21.00 -10.84
N THR A 310 -13.88 -21.04 -9.62
CA THR A 310 -14.24 -22.01 -8.58
C THR A 310 -15.43 -21.57 -7.73
N TRP A 311 -15.86 -20.32 -7.82
CA TRP A 311 -16.92 -19.78 -6.96
C TRP A 311 -18.28 -20.47 -7.20
N PRO A 312 -19.04 -20.77 -6.14
CA PRO A 312 -20.36 -21.40 -6.23
C PRO A 312 -21.49 -20.42 -6.63
N VAL A 313 -21.21 -19.47 -7.52
CA VAL A 313 -22.18 -18.47 -8.03
C VAL A 313 -22.66 -18.84 -9.43
N SER A 314 -23.74 -18.21 -9.89
CA SER A 314 -24.26 -18.45 -11.24
C SER A 314 -23.27 -18.04 -12.34
N GLU A 315 -23.32 -18.70 -13.49
CA GLU A 315 -22.48 -18.35 -14.65
C GLU A 315 -22.70 -16.90 -15.12
N ALA A 316 -23.92 -16.36 -14.93
CA ALA A 316 -24.20 -14.95 -15.22
C ALA A 316 -23.43 -14.00 -14.28
N VAL A 317 -23.23 -14.37 -13.01
CA VAL A 317 -22.37 -13.63 -12.07
C VAL A 317 -20.91 -13.78 -12.50
N LYS A 318 -20.43 -15.01 -12.73
CA LYS A 318 -19.03 -15.24 -13.16
C LYS A 318 -18.67 -14.45 -14.42
N ALA A 319 -19.53 -14.46 -15.44
CA ALA A 319 -19.30 -13.71 -16.68
C ALA A 319 -19.17 -12.19 -16.45
N ARG A 320 -19.96 -11.62 -15.53
CA ARG A 320 -19.86 -10.20 -15.15
C ARG A 320 -18.59 -9.92 -14.37
N LEU A 321 -18.21 -10.80 -13.44
CA LEU A 321 -16.99 -10.64 -12.65
C LEU A 321 -15.72 -10.80 -13.49
N ARG A 322 -15.69 -11.74 -14.45
CA ARG A 322 -14.57 -11.85 -15.42
C ARG A 322 -14.31 -10.53 -16.14
N LYS A 323 -15.39 -9.85 -16.57
CA LYS A 323 -15.27 -8.52 -17.18
C LYS A 323 -14.86 -7.45 -16.16
N ARG A 324 -15.36 -7.51 -14.93
CA ARG A 324 -15.02 -6.54 -13.87
C ARG A 324 -13.54 -6.55 -13.54
N PHE A 325 -12.95 -7.74 -13.45
CA PHE A 325 -11.56 -7.96 -13.08
C PHE A 325 -10.65 -8.17 -14.30
N ASP A 326 -11.07 -7.78 -15.50
CA ASP A 326 -10.21 -7.84 -16.69
C ASP A 326 -9.06 -6.82 -16.57
N GLU A 327 -9.39 -5.59 -16.15
CA GLU A 327 -8.45 -4.51 -15.91
C GLU A 327 -8.80 -3.74 -14.62
N PRO A 328 -7.80 -3.24 -13.86
CA PRO A 328 -8.05 -2.43 -12.65
C PRO A 328 -8.99 -1.24 -12.87
N ALA A 329 -8.91 -0.58 -14.02
CA ALA A 329 -9.73 0.58 -14.37
C ALA A 329 -11.24 0.25 -14.56
N LEU A 330 -11.58 -1.03 -14.73
CA LEU A 330 -12.97 -1.48 -14.80
C LEU A 330 -13.57 -1.72 -13.41
N CYS A 331 -12.73 -1.87 -12.38
CA CYS A 331 -13.18 -2.07 -11.00
C CYS A 331 -13.11 -0.79 -10.17
N TYR A 332 -11.99 -0.06 -10.27
CA TYR A 332 -11.73 1.15 -9.49
C TYR A 332 -12.17 2.40 -10.25
N ASP A 333 -12.94 3.24 -9.55
CA ASP A 333 -13.39 4.56 -10.03
C ASP A 333 -12.29 5.62 -9.83
N ALA A 334 -11.34 5.39 -8.92
CA ALA A 334 -10.11 6.16 -8.75
C ALA A 334 -8.92 5.24 -8.47
N PHE A 335 -7.76 5.57 -9.02
CA PHE A 335 -6.52 4.81 -8.81
C PHE A 335 -5.43 5.82 -8.54
N VAL A 336 -5.10 6.01 -7.26
CA VAL A 336 -4.19 7.06 -6.76
C VAL A 336 -2.92 6.42 -6.22
N THR A 337 -1.79 6.97 -6.63
CA THR A 337 -0.45 6.44 -6.40
C THR A 337 0.47 7.57 -5.95
N ALA A 338 1.70 7.25 -5.51
CA ALA A 338 2.68 8.28 -5.20
C ALA A 338 2.99 9.21 -6.39
N SER A 339 2.82 8.73 -7.62
CA SER A 339 2.99 9.52 -8.84
C SER A 339 1.97 10.65 -9.00
N ASP A 340 0.86 10.63 -8.26
CA ASP A 340 -0.17 11.67 -8.26
C ASP A 340 0.12 12.78 -7.22
N SER A 341 1.18 12.62 -6.43
CA SER A 341 1.58 13.56 -5.38
C SER A 341 3.09 13.81 -5.41
N SER A 342 3.63 14.38 -4.34
CA SER A 342 5.07 14.50 -4.11
C SER A 342 5.48 13.66 -2.91
N GLU A 343 6.72 13.20 -2.89
CA GLU A 343 7.30 12.37 -1.81
C GLU A 343 6.99 12.92 -0.41
N ILE A 344 7.11 14.23 -0.22
CA ILE A 344 6.89 14.92 1.06
C ILE A 344 5.42 15.00 1.48
N ARG A 345 4.50 14.56 0.62
CA ARG A 345 3.04 14.60 0.80
C ARG A 345 2.41 13.20 0.73
N LEU A 346 3.22 12.14 0.76
CA LEU A 346 2.74 10.76 0.90
C LEU A 346 2.22 10.51 2.33
N LYS A 347 1.74 9.30 2.63
CA LYS A 347 1.27 8.95 3.97
C LYS A 347 2.37 9.25 5.01
N PRO A 348 2.06 9.88 6.16
CA PRO A 348 0.74 10.06 6.77
C PRO A 348 -0.03 11.34 6.37
N PHE A 349 0.43 12.09 5.37
CA PHE A 349 -0.33 13.24 4.86
C PHE A 349 -1.59 12.78 4.12
N ARG A 350 -2.65 13.58 4.19
CA ARG A 350 -3.99 13.27 3.66
C ARG A 350 -4.09 13.29 2.13
N ASP A 351 -3.05 13.73 1.45
CA ASP A 351 -3.12 14.23 0.08
C ASP A 351 -3.58 13.14 -0.89
N LEU A 352 -3.06 11.91 -0.80
CA LEU A 352 -3.47 10.79 -1.67
C LEU A 352 -4.97 10.46 -1.49
N TYR A 353 -5.46 10.36 -0.25
CA TYR A 353 -6.88 10.12 0.00
C TYR A 353 -7.76 11.32 -0.41
N SER A 354 -7.25 12.54 -0.28
CA SER A 354 -7.97 13.75 -0.76
C SER A 354 -8.11 13.75 -2.28
N ILE A 355 -7.06 13.33 -3.01
CA ILE A 355 -7.10 13.13 -4.46
C ILE A 355 -8.10 12.02 -4.81
N ALA A 356 -8.13 10.91 -4.05
CA ALA A 356 -9.08 9.82 -4.27
C ALA A 356 -10.54 10.26 -4.10
N LEU A 357 -10.84 11.06 -3.07
CA LEU A 357 -12.18 11.65 -2.86
C LEU A 357 -12.56 12.59 -4.01
N GLN A 358 -11.61 13.38 -4.50
CA GLN A 358 -11.83 14.26 -5.66
C GLN A 358 -12.11 13.45 -6.92
N GLN A 359 -11.30 12.43 -7.23
CA GLN A 359 -11.42 11.61 -8.43
C GLN A 359 -12.71 10.77 -8.44
N THR A 360 -13.14 10.29 -7.28
CA THR A 360 -14.44 9.62 -7.11
C THR A 360 -15.62 10.60 -7.14
N GLY A 361 -15.36 11.91 -7.09
CA GLY A 361 -16.38 12.96 -7.13
C GLY A 361 -17.19 13.11 -5.85
N VAL A 362 -16.71 12.56 -4.74
CA VAL A 362 -17.33 12.71 -3.41
C VAL A 362 -17.10 14.14 -2.92
N GLN A 363 -18.16 14.81 -2.47
CA GLN A 363 -18.09 16.15 -1.92
C GLN A 363 -17.82 16.15 -0.41
N PRO A 364 -17.25 17.22 0.18
CA PRO A 364 -16.96 17.29 1.61
C PRO A 364 -18.16 17.01 2.53
N GLU A 365 -19.37 17.44 2.14
CA GLU A 365 -20.62 17.17 2.87
C GLU A 365 -20.99 15.67 2.94
N ASP A 366 -20.41 14.85 2.07
CA ASP A 366 -20.68 13.42 1.96
C ASP A 366 -19.58 12.54 2.55
N PHE A 367 -18.57 13.10 3.21
CA PHE A 367 -17.46 12.33 3.77
C PHE A 367 -17.89 11.30 4.83
N ASP A 368 -19.00 11.54 5.53
CA ASP A 368 -19.60 10.59 6.46
C ASP A 368 -20.18 9.34 5.76
N SER A 369 -20.36 9.42 4.43
CA SER A 369 -20.79 8.32 3.55
C SER A 369 -19.61 7.60 2.89
N VAL A 370 -18.37 7.86 3.33
CA VAL A 370 -17.16 7.18 2.87
C VAL A 370 -16.64 6.24 3.94
N ILE A 371 -16.07 5.11 3.53
CA ILE A 371 -15.31 4.20 4.39
C ILE A 371 -13.89 4.06 3.86
N GLY A 372 -12.91 4.04 4.75
CA GLY A 372 -11.50 3.85 4.41
C GLY A 372 -10.92 2.61 5.06
N PHE A 373 -10.08 1.88 4.33
CA PHE A 373 -9.37 0.68 4.80
C PHE A 373 -7.86 0.85 4.69
N GLU A 374 -7.15 0.50 5.76
CA GLU A 374 -5.70 0.62 5.88
C GLU A 374 -5.14 -0.39 6.88
N ASP A 375 -3.91 -0.83 6.68
CA ASP A 375 -3.18 -1.75 7.54
C ASP A 375 -2.08 -1.03 8.35
N SER A 376 -1.84 0.26 8.11
CA SER A 376 -0.75 1.00 8.74
C SER A 376 -1.21 2.18 9.63
N GLN A 377 -0.38 2.53 10.63
CA GLN A 377 -0.58 3.75 11.41
C GLN A 377 -0.57 5.00 10.51
N SER A 378 0.39 5.06 9.58
CA SER A 378 0.56 6.23 8.72
C SER A 378 -0.67 6.44 7.83
N GLY A 379 -1.24 5.35 7.33
CA GLY A 379 -2.47 5.31 6.57
C GLY A 379 -3.73 5.67 7.30
N THR A 380 -3.97 5.09 8.48
CA THR A 380 -5.16 5.43 9.28
C THR A 380 -5.19 6.90 9.67
N VAL A 381 -4.02 7.49 9.95
CA VAL A 381 -3.86 8.94 10.13
C VAL A 381 -4.23 9.70 8.86
N ALA A 382 -3.71 9.27 7.70
CA ALA A 382 -3.97 9.92 6.41
C ALA A 382 -5.46 9.91 6.02
N ILE A 383 -6.17 8.78 6.23
CA ILE A 383 -7.62 8.65 6.00
C ILE A 383 -8.40 9.64 6.86
N ARG A 384 -8.14 9.66 8.17
CA ARG A 384 -8.87 10.55 9.09
C ARG A 384 -8.53 12.02 8.86
N ALA A 385 -7.28 12.33 8.50
CA ALA A 385 -6.86 13.67 8.12
C ALA A 385 -7.48 14.13 6.78
N ALA A 386 -7.86 13.19 5.90
CA ALA A 386 -8.60 13.49 4.66
C ALA A 386 -10.09 13.80 4.88
N GLY A 387 -10.58 13.68 6.12
CA GLY A 387 -11.98 13.95 6.47
C GLY A 387 -12.84 12.69 6.59
N ILE A 388 -12.29 11.50 6.34
CA ILE A 388 -13.05 10.24 6.36
C ILE A 388 -13.10 9.71 7.79
N GLY A 389 -14.23 9.90 8.47
CA GLY A 389 -14.40 9.49 9.88
C GLY A 389 -14.51 7.98 10.10
N ARG A 390 -14.96 7.22 9.10
CA ARG A 390 -15.09 5.75 9.15
C ARG A 390 -13.81 5.11 8.58
N CYS A 391 -12.79 5.08 9.42
CA CYS A 391 -11.47 4.53 9.12
C CYS A 391 -11.30 3.17 9.80
N ILE A 392 -11.24 2.11 9.00
CA ILE A 392 -11.10 0.75 9.47
C ILE A 392 -9.64 0.33 9.32
N ALA A 393 -8.99 0.02 10.44
CA ALA A 393 -7.71 -0.66 10.40
C ALA A 393 -7.93 -2.15 10.12
N VAL A 394 -7.17 -2.72 9.19
CA VAL A 394 -7.14 -4.14 8.86
C VAL A 394 -5.71 -4.67 9.02
N PRO A 395 -5.20 -4.76 10.26
CA PRO A 395 -3.85 -5.23 10.50
C PRO A 395 -3.65 -6.67 10.01
N PHE A 396 -2.43 -6.98 9.63
CA PHE A 396 -1.98 -8.35 9.36
C PHE A 396 -0.67 -8.60 10.13
N SER A 397 -0.06 -9.77 9.98
CA SER A 397 1.07 -10.21 10.81
C SER A 397 2.16 -9.15 10.95
N GLU A 398 2.56 -8.52 9.84
CA GLU A 398 3.66 -7.57 9.74
C GLU A 398 3.32 -6.19 10.29
N THR A 399 2.04 -5.81 10.37
CA THR A 399 1.59 -4.50 10.89
C THR A 399 0.87 -4.58 12.24
N SER A 400 0.73 -5.78 12.81
CA SER A 400 0.09 -6.02 14.11
C SER A 400 0.71 -5.22 15.27
N GLY A 401 1.98 -4.80 15.15
CA GLY A 401 2.68 -3.97 16.13
C GLY A 401 2.42 -2.46 16.02
N HIS A 402 1.66 -2.00 15.02
CA HIS A 402 1.37 -0.58 14.83
C HIS A 402 0.32 -0.04 15.81
N SER A 403 0.34 1.28 16.04
CA SER A 403 -0.73 1.97 16.77
C SER A 403 -1.84 2.40 15.81
N PHE A 404 -3.06 1.91 16.06
CA PHE A 404 -4.25 2.22 15.28
C PHE A 404 -5.19 3.22 15.97
N ASP A 405 -4.64 4.11 16.82
CA ASP A 405 -5.43 5.09 17.59
C ASP A 405 -6.28 6.04 16.71
N ALA A 406 -5.87 6.22 15.44
CA ALA A 406 -6.63 7.01 14.47
C ALA A 406 -7.84 6.24 13.88
N ALA A 407 -7.81 4.90 13.89
CA ALA A 407 -8.90 4.11 13.35
C ALA A 407 -10.19 4.31 14.18
N SER A 408 -11.34 4.30 13.51
CA SER A 408 -12.64 4.23 14.18
C SER A 408 -12.97 2.80 14.62
N PHE A 409 -12.35 1.81 13.98
CA PHE A 409 -12.47 0.39 14.29
C PHE A 409 -11.21 -0.37 13.83
N VAL A 410 -10.82 -1.41 14.56
CA VAL A 410 -9.72 -2.32 14.19
C VAL A 410 -10.33 -3.70 13.94
N ALA A 411 -10.24 -4.17 12.71
CA ALA A 411 -10.71 -5.48 12.26
C ALA A 411 -9.52 -6.42 12.12
N GLU A 412 -9.15 -7.09 13.21
CA GLU A 412 -8.04 -8.06 13.29
C GLU A 412 -8.24 -9.25 12.33
N GLY A 413 -9.51 -9.55 12.00
CA GLY A 413 -9.89 -10.56 11.02
C GLY A 413 -9.95 -10.06 9.58
N GLY A 414 -9.50 -8.82 9.31
CA GLY A 414 -9.49 -8.21 7.99
C GLY A 414 -10.89 -7.96 7.40
N LEU A 415 -10.97 -7.92 6.07
CA LEU A 415 -12.23 -7.71 5.35
C LEU A 415 -13.31 -8.78 5.64
N PRO A 416 -12.99 -10.07 5.84
CA PRO A 416 -13.97 -11.07 6.26
C PRO A 416 -14.72 -10.68 7.55
N GLU A 417 -14.02 -10.16 8.55
CA GLU A 417 -14.64 -9.66 9.79
C GLU A 417 -15.59 -8.50 9.49
N VAL A 418 -15.12 -7.53 8.70
CA VAL A 418 -15.93 -6.36 8.30
C VAL A 418 -17.23 -6.79 7.62
N LEU A 419 -17.16 -7.75 6.69
CA LEU A 419 -18.33 -8.25 5.98
C LEU A 419 -19.28 -9.04 6.90
N LEU A 420 -18.76 -9.97 7.69
CA LEU A 420 -19.58 -10.99 8.36
C LEU A 420 -19.95 -10.61 9.79
N ALA A 421 -19.02 -10.07 10.56
CA ALA A 421 -19.27 -9.66 11.95
C ALA A 421 -19.95 -8.29 12.01
N HIS A 422 -19.60 -7.37 11.09
CA HIS A 422 -20.08 -5.99 11.10
C HIS A 422 -21.08 -5.66 9.99
N SER A 423 -21.40 -6.58 9.09
CA SER A 423 -22.28 -6.33 7.94
C SER A 423 -21.89 -5.04 7.20
N PHE A 424 -20.58 -4.82 7.00
CA PHE A 424 -20.01 -3.62 6.41
C PHE A 424 -20.49 -2.30 7.06
N PHE A 425 -20.87 -2.33 8.34
CA PHE A 425 -21.40 -1.19 9.11
C PHE A 425 -22.68 -0.57 8.51
N VAL A 426 -23.46 -1.35 7.75
CA VAL A 426 -24.74 -0.93 7.14
C VAL A 426 -25.96 -1.62 7.74
N SER A 427 -25.82 -2.38 8.84
CA SER A 427 -26.94 -3.12 9.45
C SER A 427 -28.14 -2.22 9.79
N GLY A 428 -27.87 -0.97 10.21
CA GLY A 428 -28.91 0.02 10.50
C GLY A 428 -29.74 0.38 9.27
N LEU A 429 -29.09 0.52 8.11
CA LEU A 429 -29.73 0.86 6.85
C LEU A 429 -30.49 -0.32 6.27
N MET A 430 -29.89 -1.51 6.26
CA MET A 430 -30.52 -2.72 5.73
C MET A 430 -31.87 -3.05 6.40
N ARG A 431 -32.01 -2.77 7.70
CA ARG A 431 -33.28 -2.95 8.43
C ARG A 431 -34.39 -1.98 8.02
N ASN A 432 -34.05 -0.84 7.43
CA ASN A 432 -35.02 0.18 7.00
C ASN A 432 -35.48 -0.03 5.54
N HIS A 433 -34.85 -0.95 4.81
CA HIS A 433 -35.14 -1.29 3.41
C HIS A 433 -35.80 -2.68 3.25
N ILE A 434 -36.11 -3.36 4.37
CA ILE A 434 -36.96 -4.56 4.45
C ILE A 434 -38.30 -4.12 5.05
#